data_AF-A0A387HQ12-F1
#
_entry.id   AF-A0A387HQ12-F1
#
_cell.length_a   1.000
_cell.length_b   1.000
_cell.length_c   1.000
_cell.angle_alpha   90.00
_cell.angle_beta   90.00
_cell.angle_gamma   90.00
#
_symmetry.space_group_name_H-M   'P 1'
#
loop_
_entity.id
_entity.type
_entity.pdbx_description
1 polymer ?
#
loop_
_entity_poly.entity_id
_entity_poly.type
_entity_poly.pdbx_seq_one_letter_code
_entity_poly.pdbx_strand_id
1 'polypeptide(L)'
;MGFGGGCGRAPWRDVPPEYGPWQTVYGLLPRWQREGVWARALALLQARADAAGLIVWEVSVDSTVCRAHQHAAGARRDGAGQEEPPVGVVGEPADHGLGRSRGGFSTKIHLSCEQGQKPLSCR
;
A
#
# COMPACT_ATOMS: atom_id res chain seq x y z
N MET A 1 -18.01 -28.68 11.60
CA MET A 1 -17.15 -27.78 12.38
C MET A 1 -15.71 -28.17 12.12
N GLY A 2 -14.93 -27.24 11.59
CA GLY A 2 -13.55 -27.47 11.18
C GLY A 2 -13.04 -26.26 10.40
N PHE A 3 -12.95 -25.11 11.07
CA PHE A 3 -12.23 -23.96 10.52
C PHE A 3 -10.73 -24.29 10.60
N GLY A 4 -10.25 -24.99 9.57
CA GLY A 4 -8.84 -25.18 9.33
C GLY A 4 -8.22 -23.84 8.97
N GLY A 5 -7.45 -23.29 9.92
CA GLY A 5 -6.64 -22.11 9.71
C GLY A 5 -5.65 -22.34 8.58
N GLY A 6 -5.92 -21.72 7.43
CA GLY A 6 -4.92 -21.42 6.42
C GLY A 6 -4.87 -19.90 6.30
N CYS A 7 -3.77 -19.27 6.66
CA CYS A 7 -3.45 -17.93 6.20
C CYS A 7 -3.24 -17.98 4.68
N GLY A 8 -4.34 -18.10 3.93
CA GLY A 8 -4.37 -18.00 2.49
C GLY A 8 -4.22 -16.54 2.13
N ARG A 9 -3.12 -16.22 1.46
CA ARG A 9 -2.92 -14.94 0.73
C ARG A 9 -4.22 -14.65 -0.02
N ALA A 10 -4.66 -13.40 -0.11
CA ALA A 10 -5.71 -13.04 -1.07
C ALA A 10 -5.04 -12.99 -2.46
N PRO A 11 -5.16 -14.01 -3.32
CA PRO A 11 -4.65 -13.89 -4.67
C PRO A 11 -5.52 -12.87 -5.40
N TRP A 12 -4.91 -12.11 -6.31
CA TRP A 12 -5.65 -11.23 -7.23
C TRP A 12 -6.76 -11.97 -8.00
N ARG A 13 -6.65 -13.30 -8.10
CA ARG A 13 -7.64 -14.18 -8.73
C ARG A 13 -8.98 -14.27 -7.98
N ASP A 14 -9.01 -13.89 -6.70
CA ASP A 14 -10.21 -13.94 -5.85
C ASP A 14 -10.92 -12.58 -5.79
N VAL A 15 -10.62 -11.66 -6.72
CA VAL A 15 -11.31 -10.37 -6.83
C VAL A 15 -12.79 -10.63 -7.20
N PRO A 16 -13.74 -10.04 -6.46
CA PRO A 16 -15.15 -10.20 -6.76
C PRO A 16 -15.50 -9.77 -8.20
N PRO A 17 -16.39 -10.49 -8.91
CA PRO A 17 -16.70 -10.22 -10.32
C PRO A 17 -17.22 -8.80 -10.60
N GLU A 18 -17.84 -8.15 -9.62
CA GLU A 18 -18.33 -6.76 -9.72
C GLU A 18 -17.23 -5.73 -9.98
N TYR A 19 -15.97 -6.04 -9.64
CA TYR A 19 -14.82 -5.19 -9.92
C TYR A 19 -14.22 -5.41 -11.32
N GLY A 20 -14.76 -6.38 -12.07
CA GLY A 20 -14.29 -6.72 -13.41
C GLY A 20 -13.06 -7.64 -13.42
N PRO A 21 -12.39 -7.78 -14.58
CA PRO A 21 -11.26 -8.68 -14.73
C PRO A 21 -10.11 -8.33 -13.78
N TRP A 22 -9.62 -9.32 -13.03
CA TRP A 22 -8.57 -9.11 -12.03
C TRP A 22 -7.28 -8.53 -12.63
N GLN A 23 -6.96 -8.80 -13.90
CA GLN A 23 -5.79 -8.24 -14.59
C GLN A 23 -5.90 -6.72 -14.72
N THR A 24 -7.11 -6.21 -14.98
CA THR A 24 -7.38 -4.78 -15.05
C THR A 24 -7.23 -4.15 -13.67
N VAL A 25 -7.80 -4.77 -12.64
CA VAL A 25 -7.67 -4.30 -11.25
C VAL A 25 -6.20 -4.30 -10.81
N TYR A 26 -5.47 -5.36 -11.14
CA TYR A 26 -4.04 -5.46 -10.88
C TYR A 26 -3.25 -4.33 -11.56
N GLY A 27 -3.52 -4.04 -12.84
CA GLY A 27 -2.83 -2.97 -13.58
C GLY A 27 -3.22 -1.55 -13.13
N LEU A 28 -4.42 -1.37 -12.57
CA LEU A 28 -4.87 -0.09 -12.03
C LEU A 28 -4.08 0.32 -10.79
N LEU A 29 -3.73 -0.63 -9.91
CA LEU A 29 -3.02 -0.33 -8.67
C LEU A 29 -1.69 0.42 -8.90
N PRO A 30 -0.72 -0.08 -9.68
CA PRO A 30 0.53 0.63 -9.91
C PRO A 30 0.30 1.92 -10.69
N ARG A 31 -0.67 1.96 -11.62
CA ARG A 31 -1.04 3.18 -12.33
C ARG A 31 -1.47 4.30 -11.38
N TRP A 32 -2.37 4.00 -10.46
CA TRP A 32 -2.88 4.96 -9.46
C TRP A 32 -1.82 5.38 -8.45
N GLN A 33 -0.93 4.47 -8.05
CA GLN A 33 0.22 4.82 -7.23
C GLN A 33 1.09 5.88 -7.92
N ARG A 34 1.39 5.70 -9.21
CA ARG A 34 2.21 6.64 -10.00
C ARG A 34 1.53 7.96 -10.28
N GLU A 35 0.24 7.92 -10.60
CA GLU A 35 -0.57 9.13 -10.84
C GLU A 35 -0.86 9.90 -9.54
N GLY A 36 -0.42 9.41 -8.38
CA GLY A 36 -0.63 10.06 -7.08
C GLY A 36 -2.11 10.06 -6.66
N VAL A 37 -2.91 9.14 -7.20
CA VAL A 37 -4.37 9.07 -6.96
C VAL A 37 -4.65 8.87 -5.48
N TRP A 38 -3.86 8.03 -4.79
CA TRP A 38 -4.01 7.81 -3.35
C TRP A 38 -3.76 9.06 -2.52
N ALA A 39 -2.71 9.83 -2.85
CA ALA A 39 -2.40 11.08 -2.17
C ALA A 39 -3.52 12.11 -2.39
N ARG A 40 -4.04 12.21 -3.62
CA ARG A 40 -5.18 13.09 -3.94
C ARG A 40 -6.46 12.66 -3.23
N ALA A 41 -6.76 11.37 -3.20
CA ALA A 41 -7.92 10.83 -2.51
C ALA A 41 -7.86 11.13 -1.00
N LEU A 42 -6.69 10.93 -0.38
CA LEU A 42 -6.45 11.28 1.01
C LEU A 42 -6.68 12.78 1.27
N ALA A 43 -6.08 13.64 0.46
CA ALA A 43 -6.24 15.10 0.60
C ALA A 43 -7.70 15.54 0.48
N LEU A 44 -8.47 14.94 -0.45
CA LEU A 44 -9.90 15.23 -0.59
C LEU A 44 -10.72 14.76 0.62
N LEU A 45 -10.39 13.59 1.18
CA LEU A 45 -11.06 13.09 2.38
C LEU A 45 -10.74 13.94 3.60
N GLN A 46 -9.49 14.40 3.73
CA GLN A 46 -9.07 15.33 4.78
C GLN A 46 -9.79 16.67 4.67
N ALA A 47 -9.82 17.28 3.48
CA ALA A 47 -10.53 18.54 3.26
C ALA A 47 -12.02 18.44 3.59
N ARG A 48 -12.67 17.32 3.26
CA ARG A 48 -14.07 17.06 3.65
C ARG A 48 -14.25 16.90 5.15
N ALA A 49 -13.32 16.21 5.82
CA ALA A 49 -13.37 16.03 7.26
C ALA A 49 -13.10 17.35 8.00
N ASP A 50 -12.16 18.16 7.53
CA ASP A 50 -11.86 19.50 8.06
C ASP A 50 -13.07 20.43 7.93
N ALA A 51 -13.67 20.50 6.73
CA ALA A 51 -14.87 21.30 6.49
C ALA A 51 -16.08 20.86 7.36
N ALA A 52 -16.12 19.60 7.77
CA ALA A 52 -17.15 19.07 8.67
C ALA A 52 -16.79 19.22 10.16
N GLY A 53 -15.64 19.83 10.50
CA GLY A 53 -15.15 19.97 11.87
C GLY A 53 -14.79 18.64 12.53
N LEU A 54 -14.50 17.61 11.73
CA LEU A 54 -14.23 16.25 12.19
C LEU A 54 -12.73 15.98 12.40
N ILE A 55 -11.86 16.98 12.19
CA ILE A 55 -10.42 16.90 12.46
C ILE A 55 -10.12 17.75 13.69
N VAL A 56 -9.72 17.13 14.79
CA VAL A 56 -9.10 17.80 15.93
C VAL A 56 -7.59 17.88 15.69
N TRP A 57 -6.90 18.93 16.11
CA TRP A 57 -5.46 19.07 15.83
C TRP A 57 -4.55 18.34 16.84
N GLU A 58 -5.10 17.34 17.55
CA GLU A 58 -4.31 16.40 18.34
C GLU A 58 -3.87 15.21 17.47
N VAL A 59 -2.55 15.08 17.31
CA VAL A 59 -1.94 14.11 16.40
C VAL A 59 -1.28 12.98 17.19
N SER A 60 -1.67 11.74 16.89
CA SER A 60 -0.99 10.53 17.33
C SER A 60 -0.18 9.94 16.18
N VAL A 61 0.99 9.40 16.49
CA VAL A 61 1.88 8.75 15.51
C VAL A 61 2.02 7.30 15.91
N ASP A 62 1.64 6.40 15.00
CA ASP A 62 1.88 4.97 15.14
C ASP A 62 2.74 4.46 13.97
N SER A 63 3.38 3.31 14.17
CA SER A 63 4.07 2.63 13.08
C SER A 63 3.70 1.16 13.05
N THR A 64 3.30 0.67 11.88
CA THR A 64 2.99 -0.74 11.67
C THR A 64 4.00 -1.40 10.76
N VAL A 65 4.26 -2.68 10.99
CA VAL A 65 5.15 -3.49 10.16
C VAL A 65 4.31 -4.42 9.30
N CYS A 66 4.31 -4.17 7.99
CA CYS A 66 3.66 -5.02 7.01
C CYS A 66 4.63 -6.11 6.55
N ARG A 67 4.25 -7.38 6.73
CA ARG A 67 5.05 -8.50 6.24
C ARG A 67 4.97 -8.55 4.72
N ALA A 68 6.13 -8.62 4.07
CA ALA A 68 6.18 -8.81 2.64
C ALA A 68 5.76 -10.23 2.27
N HIS A 69 5.10 -10.36 1.14
CA HIS A 69 4.83 -11.68 0.58
C HIS A 69 6.16 -12.42 0.32
N GLN A 70 6.21 -13.72 0.56
CA GLN A 70 7.45 -14.50 0.38
C GLN A 70 8.06 -14.40 -1.03
N HIS A 71 7.23 -14.16 -2.05
CA HIS A 71 7.66 -13.96 -3.44
C HIS A 71 7.96 -12.49 -3.79
N ALA A 72 7.74 -11.53 -2.87
CA ALA A 72 8.01 -10.12 -3.11
C ALA A 72 9.52 -9.80 -3.11
N ALA A 73 10.34 -10.62 -2.45
CA ALA A 73 11.77 -10.36 -2.28
C ALA A 73 12.66 -10.75 -3.47
N GLY A 74 12.05 -11.10 -4.61
CA GLY A 74 12.77 -11.51 -5.83
C GLY A 74 12.69 -10.51 -6.98
N ALA A 75 12.04 -9.35 -6.79
CA ALA A 75 11.96 -8.34 -7.82
C ALA A 75 13.38 -7.84 -8.17
N ARG A 76 13.69 -7.87 -9.46
CA ARG A 76 14.97 -7.43 -10.02
C ARG A 76 15.19 -5.95 -9.73
N ARG A 77 16.31 -5.57 -9.08
CA ARG A 77 16.64 -4.15 -8.84
C ARG A 77 17.04 -3.40 -10.12
N ASP A 78 17.42 -4.13 -11.16
CA ASP A 78 17.64 -3.59 -12.49
C ASP A 78 16.31 -3.51 -13.25
N GLY A 79 15.71 -2.31 -13.27
CA GLY A 79 14.46 -2.06 -13.98
C GLY A 79 14.48 -2.43 -15.47
N ALA A 80 15.66 -2.39 -16.11
CA ALA A 80 15.85 -2.76 -17.51
C ALA A 80 15.65 -4.27 -17.80
N GLY A 81 15.68 -5.12 -16.77
CA GLY A 81 15.54 -6.57 -16.92
C GLY A 81 14.23 -7.15 -16.42
N GLN A 82 13.30 -6.32 -15.92
CA GLN A 82 11.96 -6.79 -15.56
C GLN A 82 11.13 -7.01 -16.83
N GLU A 83 10.33 -8.08 -16.87
CA GLU A 83 9.37 -8.35 -17.96
C GLU A 83 8.41 -7.17 -18.15
N GLU A 84 8.02 -6.55 -17.04
CA GLU A 84 7.39 -5.24 -16.99
C GLU A 84 8.38 -4.26 -16.35
N PRO A 85 9.15 -3.47 -17.13
CA PRO A 85 10.05 -2.47 -16.57
C PRO A 85 9.25 -1.45 -15.76
N PRO A 86 9.81 -0.91 -14.65
CA PRO A 86 9.18 0.18 -13.93
C PRO A 86 9.06 1.36 -14.89
N VAL A 87 7.85 1.62 -15.39
CA VAL A 87 7.63 2.71 -16.35
C VAL A 87 8.08 4.03 -15.67
N GLY A 88 8.74 4.95 -16.35
CA GLY A 88 8.91 6.33 -15.86
C GLY A 88 9.70 6.60 -14.55
N VAL A 89 10.47 5.68 -13.98
CA VAL A 89 11.54 6.04 -13.02
C VAL A 89 12.84 5.38 -13.45
N VAL A 90 13.87 6.17 -13.72
CA VAL A 90 15.21 5.71 -14.17
C VAL A 90 15.97 4.94 -13.05
N GLY A 91 15.33 4.73 -11.90
CA GLY A 91 15.78 3.88 -10.81
C GLY A 91 14.68 3.72 -9.77
N GLU A 92 14.62 2.56 -9.11
CA GLU A 92 13.73 2.36 -7.97
C GLU A 92 14.11 3.35 -6.84
N PRO A 93 13.16 4.12 -6.28
CA PRO A 93 13.44 5.04 -5.17
C PRO A 93 14.14 4.32 -4.00
N ALA A 94 15.09 4.97 -3.35
CA ALA A 94 15.90 4.33 -2.30
C ALA A 94 15.08 3.89 -1.07
N ASP A 95 13.89 4.45 -0.88
CA ASP A 95 12.92 4.13 0.16
C ASP A 95 11.97 2.99 -0.24
N HIS A 96 11.95 2.56 -1.50
CA HIS A 96 11.29 1.33 -1.93
C HIS A 96 12.21 0.14 -1.62
N GLY A 97 12.13 -0.32 -0.37
CA GLY A 97 12.99 -1.40 0.10
C GLY A 97 12.32 -2.24 1.17
N LEU A 98 12.35 -3.56 0.98
CA LEU A 98 11.99 -4.50 2.03
C LEU A 98 13.13 -4.56 3.05
N GLY A 99 12.84 -4.21 4.30
CA GLY A 99 13.71 -4.46 5.44
C GLY A 99 13.72 -5.94 5.82
N ARG A 100 14.79 -6.40 6.47
CA ARG A 100 14.88 -7.74 7.07
C ARG A 100 14.54 -7.68 8.55
N SER A 101 13.63 -8.54 8.99
CA SER A 101 13.32 -8.79 10.40
C SER A 101 13.43 -10.28 10.73
N ARG A 102 13.27 -10.66 12.01
CA ARG A 102 13.32 -12.08 12.44
C ARG A 102 12.29 -12.97 11.74
N GLY A 103 11.22 -12.39 11.17
CA GLY A 103 10.14 -13.09 10.46
C GLY A 103 10.22 -13.06 8.93
N GLY A 104 11.36 -12.62 8.37
CA GLY A 104 11.55 -12.45 6.93
C GLY A 104 11.46 -10.98 6.49
N PHE A 105 11.12 -10.76 5.23
CA PHE A 105 11.05 -9.43 4.63
C PHE A 105 9.81 -8.65 5.07
N SER A 106 9.97 -7.35 5.31
CA SER A 106 8.90 -6.48 5.79
C SER A 106 9.12 -5.02 5.40
N THR A 107 8.05 -4.25 5.31
CA THR A 107 8.08 -2.78 5.20
C THR A 107 7.49 -2.19 6.48
N LYS A 108 8.02 -1.05 6.94
CA LYS A 108 7.43 -0.29 8.05
C LYS A 108 6.73 0.93 7.48
N ILE A 109 5.47 1.12 7.87
CA ILE A 109 4.66 2.29 7.53
C ILE A 109 4.51 3.11 8.80
N HIS A 110 4.90 4.37 8.74
CA HIS A 110 4.63 5.36 9.77
C HIS A 110 3.36 6.11 9.40
N LEU A 111 2.38 6.14 10.29
CA LEU A 111 1.11 6.80 10.08
C LEU A 111 0.86 7.80 11.20
N SER A 112 0.56 9.03 10.81
CA SER A 112 0.00 10.04 11.70
C SER A 112 -1.51 10.06 11.54
N CYS A 113 -2.20 10.00 12.66
CA CYS A 113 -3.65 10.04 12.74
C CYS A 113 -4.09 11.11 13.71
N GLU A 114 -5.25 11.68 13.41
CA GLU A 114 -6.00 12.50 14.34
C GLU A 114 -6.74 11.65 15.38
N GLN A 115 -7.19 12.24 16.49
CA GLN A 115 -7.89 11.57 17.60
C GLN A 115 -9.08 10.70 17.15
N GLY A 116 -9.81 11.09 16.10
CA GLY A 116 -10.87 10.33 15.45
C GLY A 116 -10.39 9.24 14.48
N GLN A 117 -9.12 8.84 14.56
CA GLN A 117 -8.46 7.83 13.72
C GLN A 117 -8.43 8.18 12.22
N LYS A 118 -8.54 9.46 11.88
CA LYS A 118 -8.47 9.94 10.50
C LYS A 118 -6.99 10.10 10.09
N PRO A 119 -6.57 9.52 8.95
CA PRO A 119 -5.19 9.60 8.51
C PRO A 119 -4.82 11.04 8.11
N LEU A 120 -3.71 11.54 8.63
CA LEU A 120 -3.14 12.85 8.31
C LEU A 120 -1.97 12.74 7.33
N SER A 121 -1.06 11.80 7.56
CA SER A 121 0.02 11.50 6.62
C SER A 121 0.61 10.13 6.89
N CYS A 122 1.11 9.48 5.85
CA CYS A 122 1.84 8.22 5.95
C CYS A 122 3.18 8.27 5.21
N ARG A 123 4.17 7.53 5.71
CA ARG A 123 5.47 7.33 5.09
C ARG A 123 5.90 5.88 5.16
#